data_AF-A0A6I4YSM2-F1
#
_entry.id   AF-A0A6I4YSM2-F1
#
_cell.length_a   1.000
_cell.length_b   1.000
_cell.length_c   1.000
_cell.angle_alpha   90.00
_cell.angle_beta   90.00
_cell.angle_gamma   90.00
#
_symmetry.space_group_name_H-M   'P 1'
#
loop_
_entity.id
_entity.type
_entity.pdbx_description
1 polymer ?
#
loop_
_entity_poly.entity_id
_entity_poly.type
_entity_poly.pdbx_seq_one_letter_code
_entity_poly.pdbx_strand_id
1 'polypeptide(L)'
;MKQTDSPPLFPEVFARDADPRLVNYPLPSSTEARGRVSILKGYPAENFIPLTSGGVAINGADTQSLFKMLSVVAKASEAGQIRSYDAAYAQDIGGYPQGALVRDKNNIAQLYYSLVDDNMTDPVQDRAQTAQAKSWANVNLYGGNASASGGPKLPVRMIGSTLDAYDETFFLNEKAELMVKISQQQQWARNQQQQARLSQRLMAAAQKQGITL
;
A
#
# COMPACT_ATOMS: atom_id res chain seq x y z
N MET A 1 -10.96 2.96 -25.16
CA MET A 1 -9.65 3.07 -25.83
C MET A 1 -8.87 1.81 -25.54
N LYS A 2 -8.22 1.19 -26.54
CA LYS A 2 -7.38 0.01 -26.30
C LYS A 2 -6.01 0.49 -25.78
N GLN A 3 -5.32 -0.33 -24.99
CA GLN A 3 -3.98 -0.01 -24.48
C GLN A 3 -2.96 0.21 -25.61
N THR A 4 -3.22 -0.37 -26.79
CA THR A 4 -2.42 -0.20 -28.01
C THR A 4 -2.62 1.16 -28.69
N ASP A 5 -3.70 1.87 -28.38
CA ASP A 5 -4.04 3.17 -28.97
C ASP A 5 -3.48 4.31 -28.10
N SER A 6 -2.26 4.17 -27.59
CA SER A 6 -1.68 5.15 -26.66
C SER A 6 -1.35 6.45 -27.40
N PRO A 7 -1.84 7.61 -26.93
CA PRO A 7 -1.43 8.90 -27.46
C PRO A 7 0.08 9.11 -27.24
N PRO A 8 0.72 10.00 -28.02
CA PRO A 8 2.09 10.39 -27.77
C PRO A 8 2.21 11.02 -26.38
N LEU A 9 3.29 10.68 -25.66
CA LEU A 9 3.62 11.29 -24.38
C LEU A 9 3.93 12.79 -24.58
N PHE A 10 3.86 13.55 -23.49
CA PHE A 10 4.14 14.98 -23.41
C PHE A 10 5.57 15.23 -22.88
N PRO A 11 6.63 15.11 -23.71
CA PRO A 11 8.01 15.14 -23.24
C PRO A 11 8.47 16.53 -22.78
N GLU A 12 7.94 17.60 -23.37
CA GLU A 12 8.40 18.97 -23.15
C GLU A 12 7.32 19.83 -22.53
N VAL A 13 7.67 20.58 -21.50
CA VAL A 13 6.75 21.49 -20.82
C VAL A 13 6.49 22.72 -21.70
N PHE A 14 5.22 23.13 -21.83
CA PHE A 14 4.86 24.33 -22.58
C PHE A 14 5.45 25.58 -21.92
N ALA A 15 5.95 26.53 -22.72
CA ALA A 15 6.61 27.74 -22.22
C ALA A 15 7.75 27.47 -21.22
N ARG A 16 8.48 26.35 -21.38
CA ARG A 16 9.66 25.99 -20.57
C ARG A 16 10.70 27.11 -20.57
N ASP A 17 11.05 27.60 -21.75
CA ASP A 17 12.10 28.61 -21.99
C ASP A 17 11.54 29.99 -22.40
N ALA A 18 10.26 30.25 -22.12
CA ALA A 18 9.66 31.56 -22.40
C ALA A 18 10.30 32.67 -21.53
N ASP A 19 10.32 33.91 -22.05
CA ASP A 19 10.78 35.08 -21.29
C ASP A 19 10.01 35.15 -19.96
N PRO A 20 10.68 35.24 -18.80
CA PRO A 20 10.02 35.33 -17.49
C PRO A 20 8.99 36.47 -17.37
N ARG A 21 9.12 37.54 -18.15
CA ARG A 21 8.14 38.65 -18.20
C ARG A 21 6.84 38.27 -18.89
N LEU A 22 6.85 37.19 -19.66
CA LEU A 22 5.72 36.66 -20.42
C LEU A 22 5.15 35.39 -19.78
N VAL A 23 5.53 35.05 -18.54
CA VAL A 23 4.99 33.91 -17.80
C VAL A 23 4.85 34.26 -16.32
N ASN A 24 3.60 34.29 -15.84
CA ASN A 24 3.23 34.41 -14.43
C ASN A 24 2.93 33.02 -13.85
N TYR A 25 3.98 32.24 -13.54
CA TYR A 25 3.86 30.87 -13.03
C TYR A 25 4.23 30.78 -11.53
N PRO A 26 3.40 30.15 -10.68
CA PRO A 26 2.09 29.58 -10.99
C PRO A 26 1.05 30.68 -11.30
N LEU A 27 0.02 30.32 -12.08
CA LEU A 27 -1.08 31.23 -12.35
C LEU A 27 -1.80 31.54 -11.02
N PRO A 28 -2.13 32.81 -10.73
CA PRO A 28 -2.83 33.15 -9.49
C PRO A 28 -4.21 32.50 -9.40
N SER A 29 -4.62 32.15 -8.17
CA SER A 29 -5.93 31.54 -7.90
C SER A 29 -7.09 32.50 -8.19
N SER A 30 -6.90 33.79 -7.90
CA SER A 30 -7.86 34.84 -8.23
C SER A 30 -7.14 36.12 -8.70
N THR A 31 -7.85 36.92 -9.49
CA THR A 31 -7.44 38.27 -9.88
C THR A 31 -8.67 39.12 -10.21
N GLU A 32 -8.58 40.42 -9.91
CA GLU A 32 -9.59 41.44 -10.28
C GLU A 32 -9.10 42.31 -11.45
N ALA A 33 -7.87 42.09 -11.91
CA ALA A 33 -7.31 42.89 -12.98
C ALA A 33 -7.99 42.56 -14.32
N ARG A 34 -8.41 43.61 -15.03
CA ARG A 34 -9.18 43.50 -16.26
C ARG A 34 -8.43 42.70 -17.33
N GLY A 35 -9.10 41.70 -17.92
CA GLY A 35 -8.54 40.83 -18.97
C GLY A 35 -7.45 39.85 -18.51
N ARG A 36 -7.22 39.72 -17.19
CA ARG A 36 -6.30 38.74 -16.60
C ARG A 36 -7.03 37.43 -16.31
N VAL A 37 -6.33 36.32 -16.48
CA VAL A 37 -6.87 34.97 -16.23
C VAL A 37 -6.48 34.54 -14.83
N SER A 38 -7.37 33.80 -14.15
CA SER A 38 -7.07 33.14 -12.89
C SER A 38 -7.68 31.75 -12.83
N ILE A 39 -7.23 30.91 -11.91
CA ILE A 39 -7.72 29.53 -11.80
C ILE A 39 -9.23 29.46 -11.49
N LEU A 40 -9.71 30.29 -10.56
CA LEU A 40 -11.12 30.24 -10.13
C LEU A 40 -12.09 30.90 -11.11
N LYS A 41 -11.69 32.03 -11.70
CA LYS A 41 -12.57 32.78 -12.63
C LYS A 41 -12.42 32.35 -14.09
N GLY A 42 -11.34 31.65 -14.43
CA GLY A 42 -10.97 31.39 -15.82
C GLY A 42 -10.73 32.70 -16.58
N TYR A 43 -11.19 32.75 -17.83
CA TYR A 43 -11.20 33.98 -18.64
C TYR A 43 -12.39 34.86 -18.24
N PRO A 44 -12.17 36.11 -17.83
CA PRO A 44 -13.26 37.00 -17.46
C PRO A 44 -14.10 37.43 -18.69
N ALA A 45 -15.33 37.88 -18.46
CA ALA A 45 -16.32 38.13 -19.51
C ALA A 45 -15.85 39.16 -20.56
N GLU A 46 -15.02 40.12 -20.16
CA GLU A 46 -14.47 41.14 -21.05
C GLU A 46 -13.57 40.57 -22.14
N ASN A 47 -13.03 39.35 -21.97
CA ASN A 47 -12.26 38.66 -22.99
C ASN A 47 -13.10 38.10 -24.14
N PHE A 48 -14.42 38.01 -23.96
CA PHE A 48 -15.36 37.50 -24.96
C PHE A 48 -16.13 38.61 -25.69
N ILE A 49 -15.84 39.87 -25.38
CA ILE A 49 -16.43 41.03 -26.05
C ILE A 49 -15.47 41.49 -27.16
N PRO A 50 -15.97 41.88 -28.35
CA PRO A 50 -15.14 42.48 -29.39
C PRO A 50 -14.35 43.68 -28.87
N LEU A 51 -13.10 43.83 -29.32
CA LEU A 51 -12.24 44.97 -28.96
C LEU A 51 -12.90 46.31 -29.29
N THR A 52 -13.65 46.37 -30.40
CA THR A 52 -14.41 47.55 -30.84
C THR A 52 -15.59 47.89 -29.94
N SER A 53 -16.05 46.94 -29.11
CA SER A 53 -17.14 47.12 -28.14
C SER A 53 -16.64 47.24 -26.70
N GLY A 54 -15.33 47.51 -26.50
CA GLY A 54 -14.73 47.72 -25.18
C GLY A 54 -14.24 46.45 -24.49
N GLY A 55 -14.14 45.33 -25.21
CA GLY A 55 -13.51 44.10 -24.74
C GLY A 55 -12.00 44.24 -24.54
N VAL A 56 -11.41 43.31 -23.78
CA VAL A 56 -9.97 43.28 -23.48
C VAL A 56 -9.39 41.99 -24.04
N ALA A 57 -8.28 42.10 -24.77
CA ALA A 57 -7.58 40.92 -25.26
C ALA A 57 -7.12 40.01 -24.11
N ILE A 58 -7.08 38.71 -24.38
CA ILE A 58 -6.58 37.73 -23.42
C ILE A 58 -5.12 38.02 -23.10
N ASN A 59 -4.78 38.07 -21.81
CA ASN A 59 -3.40 38.24 -21.38
C ASN A 59 -2.57 37.01 -21.77
N GLY A 60 -1.66 37.19 -22.75
CA GLY A 60 -0.82 36.10 -23.25
C GLY A 60 0.12 35.51 -22.19
N ALA A 61 0.51 36.28 -21.17
CA ALA A 61 1.37 35.76 -20.10
C ALA A 61 0.62 34.80 -19.19
N ASP A 62 -0.63 35.13 -18.84
CA ASP A 62 -1.47 34.26 -18.01
C ASP A 62 -1.86 32.99 -18.77
N THR A 63 -2.22 33.09 -20.06
CA THR A 63 -2.52 31.93 -20.90
C THR A 63 -1.33 30.98 -21.03
N GLN A 64 -0.13 31.53 -21.24
CA GLN A 64 1.08 30.71 -21.25
C GLN A 64 1.31 30.01 -19.92
N SER A 65 1.02 30.69 -18.81
CA SER A 65 1.19 30.15 -17.46
C SER A 65 0.19 29.04 -17.14
N LEU A 66 -1.06 29.17 -17.61
CA LEU A 66 -2.08 28.13 -17.52
C LEU A 66 -1.61 26.85 -18.24
N PHE A 67 -1.15 26.97 -19.50
CA PHE A 67 -0.66 25.83 -20.27
C PHE A 67 0.64 25.25 -19.71
N LYS A 68 1.54 26.09 -19.19
CA LYS A 68 2.74 25.64 -18.47
C LYS A 68 2.37 24.81 -17.25
N MET A 69 1.40 25.25 -16.46
CA MET A 69 0.94 24.51 -15.29
C MET A 69 0.32 23.15 -15.65
N LEU A 70 -0.56 23.10 -16.64
CA LEU A 70 -1.16 21.84 -17.11
C LEU A 70 -0.11 20.88 -17.66
N SER A 71 0.83 21.38 -18.47
CA SER A 71 1.89 20.55 -19.06
C SER A 71 2.86 19.99 -18.02
N VAL A 72 3.21 20.75 -16.98
CA VAL A 72 4.02 20.24 -15.86
C VAL A 72 3.31 19.08 -15.16
N VAL A 73 2.01 19.22 -14.88
CA VAL A 73 1.22 18.17 -14.22
C VAL A 73 1.04 16.95 -15.12
N ALA A 74 0.79 17.15 -16.42
CA ALA A 74 0.66 16.07 -17.40
C ALA A 74 1.96 15.26 -17.49
N LYS A 75 3.11 15.93 -17.71
CA LYS A 75 4.42 15.28 -17.77
C LYS A 75 4.75 14.50 -16.49
N ALA A 76 4.46 15.06 -15.32
CA ALA A 76 4.69 14.36 -14.06
C ALA A 76 3.81 13.10 -13.92
N SER A 77 2.56 13.18 -14.37
CA SER A 77 1.61 12.06 -14.31
C SER A 77 1.98 10.95 -15.28
N GLU A 78 2.37 11.30 -16.51
CA GLU A 78 2.84 10.33 -17.53
C GLU A 78 4.17 9.68 -17.15
N ALA A 79 5.04 10.39 -16.44
CA ALA A 79 6.26 9.81 -15.86
C ALA A 79 5.98 8.84 -14.69
N GLY A 80 4.71 8.67 -14.28
CA GLY A 80 4.31 7.81 -13.18
C GLY A 80 4.62 8.39 -11.80
N GLN A 81 4.76 9.73 -11.66
CA GLN A 81 5.03 10.32 -10.36
C GLN A 81 3.81 10.26 -9.44
N ILE A 82 3.93 9.44 -8.40
CA ILE A 82 3.00 9.41 -7.28
C ILE A 82 3.42 10.50 -6.29
N ARG A 83 2.51 11.42 -5.98
CA ARG A 83 2.76 12.54 -5.05
C ARG A 83 2.71 12.05 -3.61
N SER A 84 3.54 12.66 -2.75
CA SER A 84 3.46 12.40 -1.32
C SER A 84 2.17 12.97 -0.75
N TYR A 85 1.69 12.39 0.35
CA TYR A 85 0.59 13.01 1.11
C TYR A 85 0.98 14.44 1.52
N ASP A 86 0.08 15.38 1.28
CA ASP A 86 0.24 16.78 1.64
C ASP A 86 -1.04 17.25 2.36
N ALA A 87 -0.90 17.65 3.62
CA ALA A 87 -2.01 18.05 4.46
C ALA A 87 -2.65 19.38 4.01
N ALA A 88 -1.88 20.31 3.46
CA ALA A 88 -2.42 21.55 2.93
C ALA A 88 -3.22 21.27 1.65
N TYR A 89 -2.68 20.42 0.78
CA TYR A 89 -3.40 19.99 -0.41
C TYR A 89 -4.68 19.24 -0.08
N ALA A 90 -4.66 18.34 0.91
CA ALA A 90 -5.85 17.65 1.39
C ALA A 90 -6.93 18.65 1.82
N GLN A 91 -6.57 19.70 2.58
CA GLN A 91 -7.50 20.76 2.96
C GLN A 91 -8.08 21.49 1.74
N ASP A 92 -7.25 21.83 0.76
CA ASP A 92 -7.67 22.56 -0.43
C ASP A 92 -8.67 21.78 -1.31
N ILE A 93 -8.57 20.45 -1.35
CA ILE A 93 -9.46 19.59 -2.16
C ILE A 93 -10.64 19.00 -1.38
N GLY A 94 -10.72 19.23 -0.06
CA GLY A 94 -11.74 18.62 0.81
C GLY A 94 -11.40 17.19 1.29
N GLY A 95 -10.15 16.76 1.12
CA GLY A 95 -9.64 15.44 1.50
C GLY A 95 -9.37 14.55 0.29
N TYR A 96 -8.51 13.55 0.49
CA TYR A 96 -8.23 12.60 -0.58
C TYR A 96 -9.42 11.65 -0.77
N PRO A 97 -9.94 11.49 -2.01
CA PRO A 97 -11.08 10.59 -2.26
C PRO A 97 -10.70 9.13 -2.07
N GLN A 98 -11.71 8.26 -1.94
CA GLN A 98 -11.50 6.82 -1.87
C GLN A 98 -10.75 6.33 -3.13
N GLY A 99 -9.75 5.49 -2.93
CA GLY A 99 -8.90 4.98 -4.01
C GLY A 99 -7.77 5.93 -4.44
N ALA A 100 -7.65 7.12 -3.85
CA ALA A 100 -6.49 7.98 -4.06
C ALA A 100 -5.19 7.28 -3.61
N LEU A 101 -4.14 7.44 -4.42
CA LEU A 101 -2.82 6.88 -4.15
C LEU A 101 -1.84 8.00 -3.76
N VAL A 102 -1.20 7.85 -2.59
CA VAL A 102 -0.18 8.77 -2.10
C VAL A 102 1.05 7.98 -1.68
N ARG A 103 2.23 8.61 -1.73
CA ARG A 103 3.47 8.03 -1.18
C ARG A 103 3.81 8.62 0.18
N ASP A 104 4.61 7.90 0.97
CA ASP A 104 5.25 8.49 2.15
C ASP A 104 6.15 9.66 1.71
N LYS A 105 6.22 10.71 2.52
CA LYS A 105 7.10 11.87 2.31
C LYS A 105 8.58 11.52 2.50
N ASN A 106 8.88 10.62 3.42
CA ASN A 106 10.23 10.23 3.84
C ASN A 106 10.69 8.89 3.26
N ASN A 107 9.76 8.03 2.82
CA ASN A 107 10.08 6.70 2.27
C ASN A 107 9.39 6.44 0.93
N ILE A 108 10.11 6.63 -0.18
CA ILE A 108 9.57 6.43 -1.53
C ILE A 108 9.06 5.02 -1.83
N ALA A 109 9.48 4.01 -1.06
CA ALA A 109 9.03 2.62 -1.24
C ALA A 109 7.65 2.36 -0.60
N GLN A 110 7.16 3.27 0.23
CA GLN A 110 5.88 3.15 0.92
C GLN A 110 4.80 3.94 0.18
N LEU A 111 3.79 3.21 -0.27
CA LEU A 111 2.62 3.72 -0.97
C LEU A 111 1.37 3.40 -0.16
N TYR A 112 0.43 4.33 -0.13
CA TYR A 112 -0.81 4.25 0.60
C TYR A 112 -1.99 4.51 -0.33
N TYR A 113 -3.02 3.69 -0.20
CA TYR A 113 -4.30 3.90 -0.88
C TYR A 113 -5.37 4.31 0.12
N SER A 114 -6.16 5.33 -0.21
CA SER A 114 -7.25 5.79 0.65
C SER A 114 -8.42 4.80 0.62
N LEU A 115 -8.94 4.46 1.79
CA LEU A 115 -10.10 3.56 1.99
C LEU A 115 -11.43 4.31 2.15
N VAL A 116 -11.37 5.61 2.40
CA VAL A 116 -12.52 6.47 2.65
C VAL A 116 -12.47 7.70 1.75
N ASP A 117 -13.62 8.28 1.48
CA ASP A 117 -13.72 9.60 0.87
C ASP A 117 -13.31 10.69 1.86
N ASP A 118 -12.95 11.85 1.33
CA ASP A 118 -12.57 13.05 2.08
C ASP A 118 -11.50 12.76 3.15
N ASN A 119 -10.52 11.91 2.82
CA ASN A 119 -9.50 11.48 3.76
C ASN A 119 -8.49 12.59 4.05
N MET A 120 -8.60 13.15 5.25
CA MET A 120 -7.77 14.25 5.74
C MET A 120 -6.61 13.77 6.63
N THR A 121 -6.53 12.49 6.95
CA THR A 121 -5.56 11.95 7.91
C THR A 121 -4.22 11.64 7.27
N ASP A 122 -3.11 11.77 8.01
CA ASP A 122 -1.79 11.38 7.51
C ASP A 122 -1.65 9.84 7.54
N PRO A 123 -1.33 9.19 6.40
CA PRO A 123 -1.21 7.74 6.32
C PRO A 123 -0.15 7.13 7.26
N VAL A 124 0.93 7.87 7.55
CA VAL A 124 2.00 7.41 8.44
C VAL A 124 1.53 7.41 9.90
N GLN A 125 0.69 8.39 10.27
CA GLN A 125 0.12 8.51 11.61
C GLN A 125 -1.02 7.51 11.83
N ASP A 126 -1.88 7.32 10.83
CA ASP A 126 -3.00 6.37 10.86
C ASP A 126 -2.51 4.92 11.04
N ARG A 127 -1.32 4.58 10.52
CA ARG A 127 -0.73 3.24 10.67
C ARG A 127 -0.43 2.85 12.12
N ALA A 128 -0.20 3.82 13.00
CA ALA A 128 0.27 3.60 14.37
C ALA A 128 -0.87 3.23 15.34
N GLN A 129 -2.14 3.32 14.90
CA GLN A 129 -3.30 3.06 15.74
C GLN A 129 -3.73 1.59 15.66
N THR A 130 -3.83 0.94 16.82
CA THR A 130 -4.03 -0.52 16.95
C THR A 130 -5.50 -0.95 16.98
N ALA A 131 -6.46 -0.02 16.93
CA ALA A 131 -7.89 -0.34 17.09
C ALA A 131 -8.88 0.54 16.29
N GLN A 132 -8.41 1.49 15.47
CA GLN A 132 -9.28 2.32 14.63
C GLN A 132 -9.46 1.68 13.24
N ALA A 133 -10.63 1.88 12.63
CA ALA A 133 -10.82 1.63 11.21
C ALA A 133 -9.82 2.50 10.43
N LYS A 134 -8.77 1.87 9.90
CA LYS A 134 -7.71 2.56 9.16
C LYS A 134 -8.32 3.21 7.93
N SER A 135 -8.10 4.51 7.77
CA SER A 135 -8.53 5.28 6.60
C SER A 135 -7.58 5.08 5.42
N TRP A 136 -6.36 4.59 5.69
CA TRP A 136 -5.35 4.24 4.70
C TRP A 136 -4.97 2.78 4.77
N ALA A 137 -4.61 2.22 3.62
CA ALA A 137 -3.98 0.92 3.57
C ALA A 137 -2.73 0.92 2.70
N ASN A 138 -1.78 0.06 3.04
CA ASN A 138 -0.49 -0.01 2.37
C ASN A 138 -0.64 -0.73 1.03
N VAL A 139 -0.07 -0.17 -0.03
CA VAL A 139 0.11 -0.87 -1.29
C VAL A 139 1.43 -1.62 -1.22
N ASN A 140 1.36 -2.92 -0.96
CA ASN A 140 2.54 -3.79 -0.93
C ASN A 140 2.90 -4.19 -2.37
N LEU A 141 3.97 -3.59 -2.94
CA LEU A 141 4.44 -3.91 -4.30
C LEU A 141 5.29 -5.19 -4.35
N TYR A 142 5.72 -5.69 -3.19
CA TYR A 142 6.42 -6.95 -3.07
C TYR A 142 5.47 -8.00 -2.49
N GLY A 143 5.32 -9.13 -3.20
CA GLY A 143 4.86 -10.41 -2.64
C GLY A 143 5.87 -11.02 -1.66
N GLY A 144 6.54 -10.18 -0.85
CA GLY A 144 7.40 -10.59 0.24
C GLY A 144 6.70 -10.25 1.53
N ASN A 145 6.21 -11.28 2.22
CA ASN A 145 5.69 -11.30 3.60
C ASN A 145 5.65 -9.93 4.30
N ALA A 146 4.67 -9.10 3.96
CA ALA A 146 4.18 -8.11 4.89
C ALA A 146 3.43 -8.89 5.98
N SER A 147 4.12 -9.18 7.09
CA SER A 147 3.47 -9.51 8.36
C SER A 147 2.64 -8.30 8.80
N ALA A 148 1.49 -8.11 8.17
CA ALA A 148 0.43 -7.24 8.61
C ALA A 148 -0.69 -8.14 9.13
N SER A 149 -0.67 -8.33 10.44
CA SER A 149 -1.78 -8.87 11.20
C SER A 149 -3.05 -8.06 10.89
N GLY A 150 -4.09 -8.71 10.38
CA GLY A 150 -5.48 -8.26 10.57
C GLY A 150 -6.30 -7.85 9.34
N GLY A 151 -5.80 -7.91 8.11
CA GLY A 151 -6.63 -7.68 6.90
C GLY A 151 -7.11 -8.99 6.26
N PRO A 152 -8.33 -9.05 5.68
CA PRO A 152 -8.77 -10.22 4.91
C PRO A 152 -7.80 -10.43 3.75
N LYS A 153 -7.01 -11.50 3.83
CA LYS A 153 -6.06 -11.87 2.78
C LYS A 153 -6.86 -12.18 1.51
N LEU A 154 -6.67 -11.37 0.47
CA LEU A 154 -7.14 -11.70 -0.87
C LEU A 154 -6.56 -13.08 -1.24
N PRO A 155 -7.36 -14.07 -1.68
CA PRO A 155 -6.87 -15.42 -1.92
C PRO A 155 -6.03 -15.46 -3.20
N VAL A 156 -4.77 -15.06 -3.12
CA VAL A 156 -3.80 -15.30 -4.18
C VAL A 156 -3.27 -16.72 -3.98
N ARG A 157 -3.92 -17.69 -4.64
CA ARG A 157 -3.42 -19.06 -4.73
C ARG A 157 -2.20 -19.07 -5.66
N MET A 158 -1.04 -18.71 -5.16
CA MET A 158 0.21 -18.92 -5.90
C MET A 158 0.58 -20.40 -5.78
N ILE A 159 0.32 -21.14 -6.87
CA ILE A 159 0.93 -22.45 -7.08
C ILE A 159 2.44 -22.18 -7.22
N GLY A 160 3.21 -22.52 -6.18
CA GLY A 160 4.67 -22.63 -6.28
C GLY A 160 5.54 -21.51 -5.68
N SER A 161 5.09 -20.77 -4.66
CA SER A 161 6.02 -19.99 -3.82
C SER A 161 6.41 -20.79 -2.58
N THR A 162 7.71 -20.83 -2.31
CA THR A 162 8.39 -21.57 -1.22
C THR A 162 7.70 -21.42 0.12
N LEU A 163 7.60 -22.54 0.86
CA LEU A 163 7.02 -22.65 2.21
C LEU A 163 7.27 -21.40 3.06
N ASP A 164 6.26 -20.56 3.20
CA ASP A 164 6.29 -19.40 4.08
C ASP A 164 6.07 -19.85 5.53
N ALA A 165 6.79 -19.21 6.45
CA ALA A 165 6.98 -19.40 7.91
C ALA A 165 5.83 -19.97 8.79
N TYR A 166 4.60 -20.10 8.30
CA TYR A 166 3.53 -20.80 8.99
C TYR A 166 3.66 -22.34 8.92
N ASP A 167 4.34 -22.89 7.90
CA ASP A 167 4.46 -24.35 7.72
C ASP A 167 5.56 -24.99 8.59
N GLU A 168 6.66 -24.27 8.86
CA GLU A 168 7.74 -24.80 9.74
C GLU A 168 7.26 -25.06 11.18
N THR A 169 6.36 -24.22 11.71
CA THR A 169 5.78 -24.43 13.04
C THR A 169 4.89 -25.66 13.10
N PHE A 170 4.20 -26.00 12.00
CA PHE A 170 3.42 -27.23 11.89
C PHE A 170 4.34 -28.46 11.93
N PHE A 171 5.40 -28.47 11.12
CA PHE A 171 6.36 -29.58 11.12
C PHE A 171 7.13 -29.71 12.45
N LEU A 172 7.45 -28.60 13.11
CA LEU A 172 8.08 -28.62 14.44
C LEU A 172 7.15 -29.18 15.52
N ASN A 173 5.87 -28.82 15.48
CA ASN A 173 4.86 -29.36 16.41
C ASN A 173 4.60 -30.84 16.16
N GLU A 174 4.43 -31.25 14.90
CA GLU A 174 4.26 -32.66 14.55
C GLU A 174 5.47 -33.50 14.96
N LYS A 175 6.69 -33.00 14.71
CA LYS A 175 7.93 -33.64 15.16
C LYS A 175 8.00 -33.77 16.68
N ALA A 176 7.59 -32.74 17.42
CA ALA A 176 7.56 -32.78 18.89
C ALA A 176 6.58 -33.84 19.40
N GLU A 177 5.38 -33.92 18.82
CA GLU A 177 4.39 -34.94 19.17
C GLU A 177 4.87 -36.37 18.87
N LEU A 178 5.53 -36.57 17.72
CA LEU A 178 6.09 -37.86 17.34
C LEU A 178 7.18 -38.32 18.32
N MET A 179 8.06 -37.42 18.75
CA MET A 179 9.10 -37.72 19.74
C MET A 179 8.50 -38.15 21.09
N VAL A 180 7.42 -37.50 21.52
CA VAL A 180 6.69 -37.89 22.73
C VAL A 180 6.10 -39.30 22.58
N LYS A 181 5.41 -39.59 21.46
CA LYS A 181 4.82 -40.90 21.19
C LYS A 181 5.87 -42.03 21.17
N ILE A 182 7.02 -41.79 20.54
CA ILE A 182 8.14 -42.75 20.51
C ILE A 182 8.66 -43.03 21.92
N SER A 183 8.85 -41.99 22.74
CA SER A 183 9.35 -42.14 24.10
C SER A 183 8.39 -42.97 24.99
N GLN A 184 7.09 -42.75 24.85
CA GLN A 184 6.05 -43.50 25.57
C GLN A 184 6.04 -44.98 25.15
N GLN A 185 6.15 -45.25 23.86
CA GLN A 185 6.21 -46.62 23.34
C GLN A 185 7.44 -47.38 23.88
N GLN A 186 8.59 -46.72 23.97
CA GLN A 186 9.81 -47.30 24.56
C GLN A 186 9.65 -47.57 26.07
N GLN A 187 8.99 -46.67 26.81
CA GLN A 187 8.69 -46.91 28.23
C GLN A 187 7.75 -48.10 28.41
N TRP A 188 6.70 -48.19 27.60
CA TRP A 188 5.78 -49.32 27.63
C TRP A 188 6.49 -50.65 27.35
N ALA A 189 7.35 -50.70 26.33
CA ALA A 189 8.13 -51.89 26.01
C ALA A 189 9.06 -52.32 27.15
N ARG A 190 9.70 -51.35 27.83
CA ARG A 190 10.55 -51.63 29.01
C ARG A 190 9.75 -52.20 30.17
N ASN A 191 8.57 -51.64 30.45
CA ASN A 191 7.70 -52.12 31.52
C ASN A 191 7.21 -53.54 31.25
N GLN A 192 6.83 -53.86 30.01
CA GLN A 192 6.47 -55.22 29.60
C GLN A 192 7.63 -56.22 29.82
N GLN A 193 8.86 -55.85 29.44
CA GLN A 193 10.04 -56.68 29.67
C GLN A 193 10.33 -56.89 31.16
N GLN A 194 10.15 -55.85 31.99
CA GLN A 194 10.31 -55.97 33.44
C GLN A 194 9.27 -56.90 34.05
N GLN A 195 8.00 -56.79 33.65
CA GLN A 195 6.94 -57.69 34.10
C GLN A 195 7.21 -59.14 33.70
N ALA A 196 7.64 -59.38 32.46
CA ALA A 196 8.01 -60.71 31.98
C ALA A 196 9.21 -61.30 32.75
N ARG A 197 10.21 -60.47 33.12
CA ARG A 197 11.33 -60.92 33.96
C ARG A 197 10.88 -61.22 35.38
N LEU A 198 10.00 -60.39 35.95
CA LEU A 198 9.48 -60.61 37.30
C LEU A 198 8.63 -61.87 37.37
N SER A 199 7.78 -62.14 36.37
CA SER A 199 6.99 -63.37 36.31
C SER A 199 7.89 -64.61 36.17
N GLN A 200 8.93 -64.56 35.33
CA GLN A 200 9.93 -65.64 35.24
C GLN A 200 10.66 -65.88 36.57
N ARG A 201 11.07 -64.81 37.26
CA ARG A 201 11.71 -64.91 38.58
C ARG A 201 10.76 -65.47 39.64
N LEU A 202 9.48 -65.07 39.60
CA LEU A 202 8.45 -65.57 40.49
C LEU A 202 8.18 -67.07 40.25
N MET A 203 8.04 -67.49 38.99
CA MET A 203 7.90 -68.90 38.63
C MET A 203 9.12 -69.72 39.07
N ALA A 204 10.33 -69.22 38.83
CA ALA A 204 11.55 -69.89 39.28
C ALA A 204 11.66 -69.96 40.81
N ALA A 205 11.21 -68.93 41.53
CA ALA A 205 11.17 -68.94 42.99
C ALA A 205 10.11 -69.90 43.55
N ALA A 206 8.90 -69.93 42.94
CA ALA A 206 7.83 -70.85 43.29
C ALA A 206 8.24 -72.32 43.08
N GLN A 207 8.90 -72.62 41.95
CA GLN A 207 9.48 -73.95 41.68
C GLN A 207 10.53 -74.34 42.73
N LYS A 208 11.40 -73.42 43.16
CA LYS A 208 12.39 -73.68 44.22
C LYS A 208 11.76 -73.92 45.60
N GLN A 209 10.56 -73.37 45.85
CA GLN A 209 9.84 -73.58 47.11
C GLN A 209 8.81 -74.71 47.05
N GLY A 210 8.75 -75.46 45.95
CA GLY A 210 7.86 -76.63 45.81
C GLY A 210 6.37 -76.28 45.70
N ILE A 211 6.02 -75.03 45.39
CA ILE A 211 4.65 -74.56 45.23
C ILE A 211 4.38 -74.43 43.72
N THR A 212 3.44 -75.23 43.20
CA THR A 212 2.90 -75.05 41.85
C THR A 212 1.90 -73.90 41.87
N LEU A 213 2.21 -72.82 41.12
CA LEU A 213 1.29 -71.73 40.80
C LEU A 213 0.39 -72.10 39.62
#